data_AF-A0A5K1H5Q5-F1
#
_entry.id   AF-A0A5K1H5Q5-F1
#
_cell.length_a   1.000
_cell.length_b   1.000
_cell.length_c   1.000
_cell.angle_alpha   90.00
_cell.angle_beta   90.00
_cell.angle_gamma   90.00
#
_symmetry.space_group_name_H-M   'P 1'
#
loop_
_entity.id
_entity.type
_entity.pdbx_description
1 polymer ?
#
loop_
_entity_poly.entity_id
_entity_poly.type
_entity_poly.pdbx_seq_one_letter_code
_entity_poly.pdbx_strand_id
1 'polypeptide(L)'
;DVWELEWWEEEVEGTLMAGAMGSNILITSRKKNVSKGMCASYVHELPEFSFDQSWELFLKEASQTEEDLVLHRIRDVGERIVRKCGGLLLVIKTVGSMMRTKKCIQKTGNSWRVVRYGNGRCLQLKSVANSF
;
A
#
# COMPACT_ATOMS: atom_id res chain seq x y z
N ASP A 1 -7.46 0.01 -16.28
CA ASP A 1 -7.73 -1.28 -15.63
C ASP A 1 -8.65 -2.08 -16.54
N VAL A 2 -8.06 -2.95 -17.38
CA VAL A 2 -8.78 -3.71 -18.41
C VAL A 2 -9.03 -5.14 -17.94
N TRP A 3 -10.26 -5.61 -18.13
CA TRP A 3 -10.80 -6.84 -17.55
C TRP A 3 -11.02 -7.98 -18.54
N GLU A 4 -11.25 -7.62 -19.79
CA GLU A 4 -11.72 -8.50 -20.86
C GLU A 4 -10.94 -8.13 -22.12
N LEU A 5 -10.43 -9.16 -22.80
CA LEU A 5 -9.64 -8.97 -24.01
C LEU A 5 -10.54 -8.62 -25.20
N GLU A 6 -11.70 -9.26 -25.31
CA GLU A 6 -12.68 -9.01 -26.37
C GLU A 6 -13.09 -7.53 -26.41
N TRP A 7 -13.46 -6.95 -25.27
CA TRP A 7 -13.78 -5.53 -25.17
C TRP A 7 -12.61 -4.61 -25.60
N TRP A 8 -11.36 -5.01 -25.31
CA TRP A 8 -10.20 -4.24 -25.75
C TRP A 8 -10.06 -4.24 -27.27
N GLU A 9 -10.16 -5.42 -27.88
CA GLU A 9 -10.01 -5.62 -29.33
C GLU A 9 -11.14 -4.96 -30.12
N GLU A 10 -12.39 -5.07 -29.65
CA GLU A 10 -13.57 -4.58 -30.37
C GLU A 10 -13.78 -3.06 -30.23
N GLU A 11 -13.55 -2.51 -29.03
CA GLU A 11 -14.02 -1.15 -28.72
C GLU A 11 -12.90 -0.12 -28.54
N VAL A 12 -11.67 -0.56 -28.19
CA VAL A 12 -10.64 0.36 -27.66
C VAL A 12 -9.38 0.43 -28.51
N GLU A 13 -8.85 -0.72 -28.93
CA GLU A 13 -7.51 -0.83 -29.53
C GLU A 13 -7.37 0.08 -30.75
N GLY A 14 -8.31 0.00 -31.70
CA GLY A 14 -8.26 0.78 -32.93
C GLY A 14 -8.23 2.29 -32.69
N THR A 15 -8.94 2.79 -31.68
CA THR A 15 -8.97 4.22 -31.36
C THR A 15 -7.66 4.69 -30.72
N LEU A 16 -7.08 3.88 -29.83
CA LEU A 16 -5.83 4.25 -29.16
C LEU A 16 -4.61 4.13 -30.08
N MET A 17 -4.62 3.17 -31.00
CA MET A 17 -3.54 2.99 -31.99
C MET A 17 -3.49 4.09 -33.04
N ALA A 18 -4.54 4.92 -33.18
CA ALA A 18 -4.55 6.10 -34.04
C ALA A 18 -3.77 7.30 -33.47
N GLY A 19 -3.06 7.12 -32.34
CA GLY A 19 -2.25 8.15 -31.71
C GLY A 19 -1.11 8.68 -32.60
N ALA A 20 -0.65 9.90 -32.31
CA ALA A 20 0.48 10.51 -33.03
C ALA A 20 1.77 9.69 -32.82
N MET A 21 2.66 9.69 -33.82
CA MET A 21 3.96 9.00 -33.75
C MET A 21 4.74 9.43 -32.49
N GLY A 22 5.25 8.45 -31.75
CA GLY A 22 5.96 8.65 -30.48
C GLY A 22 5.06 8.64 -29.23
N SER A 23 3.74 8.51 -29.40
CA SER A 23 2.81 8.29 -28.28
C SER A 23 3.00 6.90 -27.67
N ASN A 24 2.90 6.80 -26.35
CA ASN A 24 2.98 5.54 -25.62
C ASN A 24 1.68 5.28 -24.86
N ILE A 25 1.17 4.05 -24.94
CA ILE A 25 -0.03 3.62 -24.23
C ILE A 25 0.40 2.76 -23.03
N LEU A 26 0.00 3.15 -21.82
CA LEU A 26 0.19 2.35 -20.62
C LEU A 26 -1.12 1.68 -20.25
N ILE A 27 -1.13 0.35 -20.29
CA ILE A 27 -2.28 -0.46 -19.94
C ILE A 27 -2.02 -1.18 -18.61
N THR A 28 -3.03 -1.19 -17.76
CA THR A 28 -3.02 -1.94 -16.49
C THR A 28 -4.12 -2.98 -16.50
N SER A 29 -3.81 -4.21 -16.09
CA SER A 29 -4.78 -5.30 -15.92
C SER A 29 -4.39 -6.18 -14.73
N ARG A 30 -5.39 -6.69 -14.01
CA ARG A 30 -5.22 -7.69 -12.94
C ARG A 30 -5.21 -9.13 -13.47
N LYS A 31 -5.58 -9.34 -14.73
CA LYS A 31 -5.70 -10.66 -15.35
C LYS A 31 -4.54 -10.90 -16.31
N LYS A 32 -3.66 -11.85 -15.97
CA LYS A 32 -2.47 -12.18 -16.78
C LYS A 32 -2.80 -12.62 -18.21
N ASN A 33 -3.94 -13.27 -18.43
CA ASN A 33 -4.37 -13.65 -19.78
C ASN A 33 -4.77 -12.43 -20.62
N VAL A 34 -5.41 -11.43 -20.01
CA VAL A 34 -5.75 -10.16 -20.68
C VAL A 34 -4.47 -9.42 -21.04
N SER A 35 -3.55 -9.21 -20.10
CA SER A 35 -2.30 -8.48 -20.38
C SER A 35 -1.43 -9.14 -21.45
N LYS A 36 -1.40 -10.48 -21.51
CA LYS A 36 -0.69 -11.22 -22.57
C LYS A 36 -1.37 -11.14 -23.94
N GLY A 37 -2.70 -11.03 -23.97
CA GLY A 37 -3.48 -10.94 -25.21
C GLY A 37 -3.40 -9.57 -25.89
N MET A 38 -3.09 -8.50 -25.15
CA MET A 38 -3.14 -7.11 -25.64
C MET A 38 -2.00 -6.71 -26.61
N CYS A 39 -1.23 -7.68 -27.13
CA CYS A 39 -0.11 -7.46 -28.05
C CYS A 39 0.86 -6.34 -27.65
N ALA A 40 1.05 -6.12 -26.34
CA ALA A 40 1.90 -5.06 -25.82
C ALA A 40 3.38 -5.32 -26.15
N SER A 41 4.11 -4.27 -26.52
CA SER A 41 5.56 -4.33 -26.79
C SER A 41 6.38 -4.73 -25.56
N TYR A 42 5.87 -4.42 -24.37
CA TYR A 42 6.45 -4.80 -23.09
C TYR A 42 5.35 -5.06 -22.05
N VAL A 43 5.46 -6.20 -21.37
CA VAL A 43 4.56 -6.56 -20.26
C VAL A 43 5.37 -6.52 -18.96
N HIS A 44 5.01 -5.58 -18.08
CA HIS A 44 5.58 -5.50 -16.74
C HIS A 44 4.71 -6.27 -15.75
N GLU A 45 5.19 -7.42 -15.29
CA GLU A 45 4.56 -8.11 -14.17
C GLU A 45 4.97 -7.42 -12.86
N LEU A 46 4.00 -6.83 -12.16
CA LEU A 46 4.26 -6.19 -10.87
C LEU A 46 4.63 -7.27 -9.84
N PRO A 47 5.87 -7.29 -9.33
CA PRO A 47 6.26 -8.27 -8.34
C PRO A 47 5.64 -7.94 -6.98
N GLU A 48 5.43 -8.97 -6.17
CA GLU A 48 5.21 -8.78 -4.74
C GLU A 48 6.47 -8.18 -4.10
N PHE A 49 6.26 -7.30 -3.12
CA PHE A 49 7.39 -6.70 -2.40
C PHE A 49 8.07 -7.76 -1.55
N SER A 50 9.41 -7.73 -1.50
CA SER A 50 10.16 -8.51 -0.53
C SER A 50 9.78 -8.09 0.90
N PHE A 51 10.16 -8.90 1.90
CA PHE A 51 9.94 -8.52 3.30
C PHE A 51 10.58 -7.15 3.61
N ASP A 52 11.83 -6.92 3.18
CA ASP A 52 12.56 -5.68 3.46
C ASP A 52 11.90 -4.47 2.78
N GLN A 53 11.50 -4.60 1.51
CA GLN A 53 10.77 -3.56 0.79
C GLN A 53 9.40 -3.28 1.45
N SER A 54 8.73 -4.33 1.91
CA SER A 54 7.44 -4.22 2.60
C SER A 54 7.60 -3.56 3.97
N TRP A 55 8.67 -3.87 4.69
CA TRP A 55 9.02 -3.30 5.98
C TRP A 55 9.32 -1.81 5.88
N GLU A 56 10.17 -1.42 4.92
CA GLU A 56 10.48 -0.02 4.64
C GLU A 56 9.22 0.77 4.27
N LEU A 57 8.38 0.22 3.38
CA LEU A 57 7.13 0.86 3.00
C LEU A 57 6.17 0.98 4.19
N PHE A 58 6.06 -0.05 5.02
CA PHE A 58 5.23 -0.02 6.22
C PHE A 58 5.66 1.10 7.17
N LEU A 59 6.96 1.21 7.47
CA LEU A 59 7.50 2.27 8.34
C LEU A 59 7.21 3.67 7.77
N LYS A 60 7.46 3.85 6.47
CA LYS A 60 7.17 5.09 5.75
C LYS A 60 5.69 5.46 5.86
N GLU A 61 4.80 4.50 5.59
CA GLU A 61 3.36 4.74 5.62
C GLU A 61 2.86 4.94 7.05
N ALA A 62 3.40 4.25 8.04
CA ALA A 62 3.13 4.47 9.46
C ALA A 62 3.69 5.80 9.98
N SER A 63 4.59 6.45 9.24
CA SER A 63 5.35 7.61 9.70
C SER A 63 6.06 7.31 11.03
N GLN A 64 6.72 6.16 11.10
CA GLN A 64 7.51 5.67 12.22
C GLN A 64 8.90 5.29 11.72
N THR A 65 9.90 5.33 12.60
CA THR A 65 11.21 4.73 12.34
C THR A 65 11.33 3.36 13.02
N GLU A 66 12.37 2.60 12.69
CA GLU A 66 12.65 1.35 13.37
C GLU A 66 12.99 1.58 14.85
N GLU A 67 13.70 2.66 15.15
CA GLU A 67 14.04 3.08 16.52
C GLU A 67 12.78 3.38 17.35
N ASP A 68 11.76 4.01 16.74
CA ASP A 68 10.47 4.23 17.40
C ASP A 68 9.86 2.88 17.83
N LEU A 69 9.80 1.90 16.92
CA LEU A 69 9.22 0.60 17.23
C LEU A 69 10.01 -0.18 18.28
N VAL A 70 11.34 -0.07 18.27
CA VAL A 70 12.23 -0.67 19.29
C VAL A 70 12.01 -0.02 20.65
N LEU A 71 12.00 1.33 20.71
CA LEU A 71 11.78 2.09 21.94
C LEU A 71 10.43 1.73 22.59
N HIS A 72 9.42 1.43 21.78
CA HIS A 72 8.09 1.02 22.24
C HIS A 72 7.90 -0.49 22.39
N ARG A 73 8.94 -1.29 22.15
CA ARG A 73 8.89 -2.77 22.25
C ARG A 73 7.74 -3.38 21.42
N ILE A 74 7.57 -2.88 20.19
CA ILE A 74 6.50 -3.28 19.26
C ILE A 74 7.04 -3.65 17.87
N ARG A 75 8.37 -3.72 17.69
CA ARG A 75 9.02 -4.12 16.43
C ARG A 75 8.55 -5.51 15.97
N ASP A 76 8.52 -6.47 16.87
CA ASP A 76 8.07 -7.84 16.61
C ASP A 76 6.62 -7.90 16.11
N VAL A 77 5.74 -7.07 16.67
CA VAL A 77 4.34 -6.96 16.24
C VAL A 77 4.25 -6.33 14.86
N GLY A 78 5.02 -5.27 14.61
CA GLY A 78 5.13 -4.65 13.29
C GLY A 78 5.57 -5.65 12.23
N GLU A 79 6.66 -6.39 12.48
CA GLU A 79 7.17 -7.37 11.52
C GLU A 79 6.15 -8.48 11.23
N ARG A 80 5.44 -8.95 12.26
CA ARG A 80 4.35 -9.94 12.09
C ARG A 80 3.24 -9.42 11.20
N ILE A 81 2.85 -8.16 11.35
CA ILE A 81 1.85 -7.51 10.49
C ILE A 81 2.37 -7.48 9.05
N VAL A 82 3.61 -7.03 8.84
CA VAL A 82 4.19 -6.95 7.49
C VAL A 82 4.27 -8.32 6.82
N ARG A 83 4.65 -9.38 7.57
CA ARG A 83 4.62 -10.76 7.05
C ARG A 83 3.21 -11.19 6.65
N LYS A 84 2.18 -10.83 7.44
CA LYS A 84 0.77 -11.13 7.09
C LYS A 84 0.27 -10.37 5.85
N CYS A 85 0.86 -9.22 5.52
CA CYS A 85 0.51 -8.46 4.31
C CYS A 85 0.95 -9.14 3.00
N GLY A 86 1.86 -10.13 3.05
CA GLY A 86 2.24 -10.95 1.89
C GLY A 86 2.83 -10.16 0.73
N GLY A 87 3.56 -9.07 0.97
CA GLY A 87 4.16 -8.27 -0.11
C GLY A 87 3.18 -7.44 -0.93
N LEU A 88 1.88 -7.44 -0.58
CA LEU A 88 0.85 -6.71 -1.32
C LEU A 88 0.89 -5.21 -0.98
N LEU A 89 1.33 -4.41 -1.95
CA LEU A 89 1.51 -2.96 -1.82
C LEU A 89 0.30 -2.26 -1.18
N LEU A 90 -0.92 -2.56 -1.65
CA LEU A 90 -2.13 -1.90 -1.19
C LEU A 90 -2.45 -2.25 0.28
N VAL A 91 -2.22 -3.51 0.67
CA VAL A 91 -2.44 -3.97 2.05
C VAL A 91 -1.43 -3.31 2.98
N ILE A 92 -0.15 -3.30 2.60
CA ILE A 92 0.93 -2.66 3.36
C ILE A 92 0.64 -1.17 3.55
N LYS A 93 0.26 -0.46 2.49
CA LYS A 93 -0.09 0.96 2.54
C LYS A 93 -1.29 1.22 3.44
N THR A 94 -2.33 0.42 3.31
CA THR A 94 -3.54 0.56 4.14
C THR A 94 -3.19 0.37 5.61
N VAL A 95 -2.54 -0.73 5.95
CA VAL A 95 -2.19 -1.05 7.33
C VAL A 95 -1.20 -0.03 7.91
N GLY A 96 -0.14 0.31 7.18
CA GLY A 96 0.80 1.38 7.59
C GLY A 96 0.06 2.71 7.79
N SER A 97 -0.84 3.10 6.90
CA SER A 97 -1.61 4.33 7.07
C SER A 97 -2.55 4.31 8.28
N MET A 98 -3.13 3.16 8.63
CA MET A 98 -3.92 2.99 9.86
C MET A 98 -3.05 3.14 11.10
N MET A 99 -1.76 2.82 11.00
CA MET A 99 -0.78 3.02 12.06
C MET A 99 -0.35 4.48 12.21
N ARG A 100 -0.64 5.37 11.24
CA ARG A 100 -0.45 6.82 11.43
C ARG A 100 -1.39 7.29 12.51
N THR A 101 -0.81 7.59 13.68
CA THR A 101 -1.49 8.13 14.86
C THR A 101 -2.61 9.10 14.51
N LYS A 102 -3.84 8.85 14.96
CA LYS A 102 -4.83 9.93 15.10
C LYS A 102 -4.28 10.90 16.15
N LYS A 103 -4.12 12.18 15.79
CA LYS A 103 -3.86 13.26 16.74
C LYS A 103 -4.96 13.20 17.81
N CYS A 104 -4.62 12.81 19.03
CA CYS A 104 -5.56 12.93 20.13
C CYS A 104 -5.46 14.38 20.64
N ILE A 105 -6.57 15.12 20.53
CA ILE A 105 -6.69 16.41 21.20
C ILE A 105 -6.91 16.08 22.68
N GLN A 106 -5.96 16.45 23.52
CA GLN A 106 -6.12 16.30 24.95
C GLN A 106 -6.53 17.64 25.56
N LYS A 107 -7.61 17.60 26.35
CA LYS A 107 -8.03 18.74 27.16
C LYS A 107 -7.26 18.70 28.49
N THR A 108 -6.46 19.73 28.75
CA THR A 108 -5.83 19.93 30.08
C THR A 108 -6.41 21.21 30.66
N GLY A 109 -7.28 21.10 31.67
CA GLY A 109 -8.03 22.24 32.20
C GLY A 109 -8.95 22.86 31.13
N ASN A 110 -8.84 24.17 30.89
CA ASN A 110 -9.62 24.89 29.87
C ASN A 110 -8.93 24.98 28.49
N SER A 111 -7.79 24.31 28.31
CA SER A 111 -6.99 24.38 27.08
C SER A 111 -7.01 23.07 26.29
N TRP A 112 -7.16 23.16 24.98
CA TRP A 112 -7.01 22.05 24.04
C TRP A 112 -5.58 22.02 23.51
N ARG A 113 -4.85 20.93 23.73
CA ARG A 113 -3.53 20.71 23.13
C ARG A 113 -3.56 19.48 22.25
N VAL A 114 -2.98 19.60 21.06
CA VAL A 114 -2.65 18.43 20.23
C VAL A 114 -1.46 17.76 20.90
N VAL A 115 -1.67 16.62 21.53
CA VAL A 115 -0.61 15.88 22.21
C VAL A 115 -0.24 14.68 21.36
N ARG A 116 1.03 14.56 20.98
CA ARG A 116 1.57 13.30 20.45
C ARG A 116 1.76 12.36 21.63
N TYR A 117 0.72 11.59 21.97
CA TYR A 117 0.82 10.64 23.08
C TYR A 117 1.79 9.51 22.72
N GLY A 118 2.90 9.49 23.44
CA GLY A 118 3.84 8.39 23.39
C GLY A 118 3.31 7.07 23.99
N ASN A 119 2.10 7.05 24.56
CA ASN A 119 1.59 5.92 25.33
C ASN A 119 0.25 5.32 24.84
N GLY A 120 -0.31 5.80 23.72
CA GLY A 120 -1.45 5.15 23.05
C GLY A 120 -1.05 4.05 22.04
N ARG A 121 0.26 3.79 21.90
CA ARG A 121 0.88 3.12 20.75
C ARG A 121 0.78 1.59 20.75
N CYS A 122 0.50 0.96 21.90
CA CYS A 122 0.48 -0.51 22.02
C CYS A 122 -0.88 -1.15 21.68
N LEU A 123 -1.99 -0.40 21.77
CA LEU A 123 -3.34 -0.97 21.62
C LEU A 123 -3.76 -1.16 20.15
N GLN A 124 -3.36 -0.25 19.26
CA GLN A 124 -3.71 -0.34 17.83
C GLN A 124 -2.94 -1.46 17.12
N LEU A 125 -1.64 -1.62 17.40
CA LEU A 125 -0.83 -2.71 16.84
C LEU A 125 -1.34 -4.07 17.28
N LYS A 126 -1.69 -4.24 18.55
CA LYS A 126 -2.27 -5.50 19.05
C LYS A 126 -3.66 -5.75 18.45
N SER A 127 -4.50 -4.73 18.34
CA SER A 127 -5.83 -4.84 17.73
C SER A 127 -5.74 -5.23 16.25
N VAL A 128 -4.93 -4.54 15.45
CA VAL A 128 -4.70 -4.86 14.03
C VAL A 128 -4.05 -6.23 13.88
N ALA A 129 -3.03 -6.57 14.67
CA ALA A 129 -2.39 -7.88 14.62
C ALA A 129 -3.32 -9.05 14.99
N ASN A 130 -4.33 -8.80 15.83
CA ASN A 130 -5.35 -9.76 16.25
C ASN A 130 -6.60 -9.77 15.36
N SER A 131 -6.80 -8.75 14.50
CA SER A 131 -7.92 -8.67 13.55
C SER A 131 -7.61 -9.37 12.21
N PHE A 132 -6.43 -9.96 12.10
CA PHE A 132 -5.99 -10.83 11.01
C PHE A 132 -5.71 -12.23 11.53
#